data_AF-A0A3M0KJ84-F1
#
_entry.id   AF-A0A3M0KJ84-F1
#
_cell.length_a   1.000
_cell.length_b   1.000
_cell.length_c   1.000
_cell.angle_alpha   90.00
_cell.angle_beta   90.00
_cell.angle_gamma   90.00
#
_symmetry.space_group_name_H-M   'P 1'
#
loop_
_entity.id
_entity.type
_entity.pdbx_description
1 polymer ?
#
loop_
_entity_poly.entity_id
_entity_poly.type
_entity_poly.pdbx_seq_one_letter_code
_entity_poly.pdbx_strand_id
1 'polypeptide(L)'
;MGWLTNSMQFGLVISENDEEQEALLSLDKPGWYSQGNAIQLYDLLKKMTGKLDPKVVYFGDSMHSDIFPARHYSNWETVFILEELLGDEGTVPAKAESEPLEKKGRYEGDQLKVPYFVSKQWGSFFMDRLPGLENAEETLVRTWSCKCISTYSTIAIPSLEAIADLPLDYRFTRFSSNSSATAGYYPSPPRALLPNEDSVMMK
;
A
#
# COMPACT_ATOMS: atom_id res chain seq x y z
N MET A 1 11.79 3.46 10.43
CA MET A 1 11.17 4.63 11.11
C MET A 1 12.01 5.90 11.00
N GLY A 2 13.34 5.83 11.08
CA GLY A 2 14.21 7.02 11.11
C GLY A 2 14.40 7.81 9.81
N TRP A 3 14.00 7.30 8.63
CA TRP A 3 14.27 7.98 7.34
C TRP A 3 13.17 8.99 6.94
N LEU A 4 11.90 8.71 7.24
CA LEU A 4 10.79 9.67 7.07
C LEU A 4 10.71 10.68 8.23
N THR A 5 11.62 10.55 9.20
CA THR A 5 11.75 11.44 10.36
C THR A 5 13.17 11.99 10.44
N ASN A 6 13.39 13.07 11.19
CA ASN A 6 14.69 13.74 11.27
C ASN A 6 15.67 12.94 12.12
N SER A 7 16.46 12.03 11.54
CA SER A 7 17.54 11.38 12.30
C SER A 7 18.77 10.91 11.53
N MET A 8 18.79 10.86 10.19
CA MET A 8 19.97 10.36 9.46
C MET A 8 20.29 11.20 8.23
N GLN A 9 21.58 11.36 7.97
CA GLN A 9 22.14 12.04 6.79
C GLN A 9 22.43 10.99 5.72
N PHE A 10 22.28 11.32 4.43
CA PHE A 10 22.60 10.36 3.36
C PHE A 10 24.08 9.99 3.38
N GLY A 11 24.38 8.70 3.30
CA GLY A 11 25.69 8.18 2.91
C GLY A 11 25.76 7.99 1.39
N LEU A 12 26.96 8.09 0.82
CA LEU A 12 27.20 7.71 -0.58
C LEU A 12 27.58 6.23 -0.65
N VAL A 13 26.95 5.48 -1.56
CA VAL A 13 27.41 4.13 -1.93
C VAL A 13 28.12 4.26 -3.27
N ILE A 14 29.45 4.35 -3.26
CA ILE A 14 30.24 4.28 -4.51
C ILE A 14 30.41 2.81 -4.87
N SER A 15 29.66 2.36 -5.88
CA SER A 15 29.75 1.01 -6.41
C SER A 15 31.05 0.79 -7.18
N GLU A 16 32.09 0.38 -6.45
CA GLU A 16 33.09 -0.60 -6.91
C GLU A 16 33.33 -1.71 -5.86
N ASN A 17 33.10 -1.46 -4.56
CA ASN A 17 33.38 -2.41 -3.47
C ASN A 17 32.24 -2.61 -2.42
N ASP A 18 31.03 -2.09 -2.66
CA ASP A 18 29.90 -2.12 -1.69
C ASP A 18 30.21 -1.53 -0.29
N GLU A 19 31.27 -0.72 -0.17
CA GLU A 19 31.62 -0.03 1.08
C GLU A 19 30.87 1.31 1.20
N GLU A 20 30.23 1.56 2.35
CA GLU A 20 29.62 2.86 2.67
C GLU A 20 30.72 3.93 2.83
N GLN A 21 30.63 5.01 2.04
CA GLN A 21 31.50 6.19 2.20
C GLN A 21 30.88 7.26 3.10
N GLU A 22 31.69 8.29 3.41
CA GLU A 22 31.35 9.39 4.31
C GLU A 22 29.98 10.04 4.03
N ALA A 23 29.36 10.52 5.11
CA ALA A 23 28.08 11.23 5.07
C ALA A 23 28.13 12.44 4.12
N LEU A 24 27.16 12.52 3.21
CA LEU A 24 27.03 13.60 2.26
C LEU A 24 26.32 14.80 2.88
N LEU A 25 26.94 15.97 2.75
CA LEU A 25 26.33 17.26 3.10
C LEU A 25 25.18 17.64 2.16
N SER A 26 25.23 17.20 0.89
CA SER A 26 24.20 17.46 -0.13
C SER A 26 24.16 16.38 -1.22
N LEU A 27 22.97 16.07 -1.73
CA LEU A 27 22.80 15.26 -2.95
C LEU A 27 22.79 16.20 -4.16
N ASP A 28 23.85 16.16 -4.96
CA ASP A 28 24.00 17.02 -6.14
C ASP A 28 24.27 16.24 -7.43
N LYS A 29 24.46 14.92 -7.36
CA LYS A 29 24.82 14.07 -8.50
C LYS A 29 23.88 12.87 -8.63
N PRO A 30 23.70 12.28 -9.81
CA PRO A 30 23.09 10.94 -9.91
C PRO A 30 24.03 9.91 -9.27
N GLY A 31 23.48 8.95 -8.51
CA GLY A 31 24.25 7.91 -7.83
C GLY A 31 23.39 7.05 -6.92
N TRP A 32 24.04 6.08 -6.26
CA TRP A 32 23.43 5.23 -5.24
C TRP A 32 23.65 5.85 -3.87
N TYR A 33 22.61 5.86 -3.05
CA TYR A 33 22.59 6.52 -1.75
C TYR A 33 22.11 5.54 -0.69
N SER A 34 22.70 5.60 0.50
CA SER A 34 22.22 4.88 1.68
C SER A 34 21.78 5.86 2.76
N GLN A 35 20.96 5.39 3.70
CA GLN A 35 20.49 6.18 4.84
C GLN A 35 19.71 7.45 4.41
N GLY A 36 19.99 8.59 5.06
CA GLY A 36 19.35 9.87 4.77
C GLY A 36 17.97 10.05 5.36
N ASN A 37 17.34 11.13 4.91
CA ASN A 37 16.00 11.49 5.34
C ASN A 37 15.16 12.13 4.23
N ALA A 38 13.84 12.18 4.47
CA ALA A 38 12.86 12.71 3.54
C ALA A 38 13.09 14.18 3.16
N ILE A 39 13.63 15.01 4.06
CA ILE A 39 13.91 16.42 3.77
C ILE A 39 15.00 16.53 2.71
N GLN A 40 16.09 15.80 2.89
CA GLN A 40 17.19 15.78 1.94
C GLN A 40 16.77 15.21 0.57
N LEU A 41 15.92 14.17 0.56
CA LEU A 41 15.34 13.66 -0.67
C LEU A 41 14.45 14.71 -1.35
N TYR A 42 13.62 15.41 -0.59
CA TYR A 42 12.73 16.44 -1.13
C TYR A 42 13.50 17.62 -1.72
N ASP A 43 14.61 18.04 -1.10
CA ASP A 43 15.48 19.08 -1.65
C ASP A 43 16.20 18.62 -2.92
N LEU A 44 16.60 17.34 -3.02
CA LEU A 44 17.08 16.76 -4.27
C LEU A 44 16.00 16.80 -5.36
N LEU A 45 14.76 16.42 -5.03
CA LEU A 45 13.64 16.45 -5.98
C LEU A 45 13.35 17.88 -6.48
N LYS A 46 13.46 18.91 -5.62
CA LYS A 46 13.35 20.32 -6.06
C LYS A 46 14.42 20.67 -7.09
N LYS A 47 15.68 20.31 -6.81
CA LYS A 47 16.80 20.57 -7.74
C LYS A 47 16.61 19.84 -9.07
N MET A 48 16.26 18.55 -9.03
CA MET A 48 16.11 17.73 -10.24
C MET A 48 14.92 18.14 -11.10
N THR A 49 13.80 18.54 -10.48
CA THR A 49 12.58 18.92 -11.21
C THR A 49 12.51 20.40 -11.57
N GLY A 50 13.35 21.24 -10.96
CA GLY A 50 13.28 22.70 -11.08
C GLY A 50 12.01 23.31 -10.46
N LYS A 51 11.23 22.54 -9.70
CA LYS A 51 9.99 22.98 -9.05
C LYS A 51 10.26 23.37 -7.60
N LEU A 52 9.67 24.48 -7.16
CA LEU A 52 9.74 24.92 -5.76
C LEU A 52 8.97 23.97 -4.81
N ASP A 53 7.87 23.40 -5.32
CA ASP A 53 6.99 22.47 -4.60
C ASP A 53 6.69 21.24 -5.47
N PRO A 54 7.62 20.27 -5.55
CA PRO A 54 7.39 19.02 -6.26
C PRO A 54 6.33 18.18 -5.52
N LYS A 55 5.35 17.66 -6.26
CA LYS A 55 4.38 16.70 -5.73
C LYS A 55 5.01 15.31 -5.65
N VAL A 56 4.85 14.65 -4.53
CA VAL A 56 5.42 13.32 -4.28
C VAL A 56 4.29 12.34 -4.01
N VAL A 57 4.38 11.18 -4.66
CA VAL A 57 3.57 9.99 -4.36
C VAL A 57 4.53 8.93 -3.85
N TYR A 58 4.25 8.38 -2.66
CA TYR A 58 5.06 7.37 -2.00
C TYR A 58 4.31 6.04 -1.91
N PHE A 59 4.93 4.98 -2.40
CA PHE A 59 4.38 3.62 -2.37
C PHE A 59 5.02 2.85 -1.23
N GLY A 60 4.22 2.11 -0.47
CA GLY A 60 4.72 1.25 0.60
C GLY A 60 3.69 0.22 1.03
N ASP A 61 4.16 -0.83 1.68
CA ASP A 61 3.40 -1.98 2.18
C ASP A 61 3.31 -2.00 3.71
N SER A 62 4.01 -1.08 4.38
CA SER A 62 3.96 -0.95 5.83
C SER A 62 3.20 0.30 6.26
N MET A 63 2.05 0.08 6.91
CA MET A 63 1.25 1.16 7.50
C MET A 63 2.09 2.00 8.49
N HIS A 64 2.98 1.36 9.24
CA HIS A 64 3.75 1.98 10.32
C HIS A 64 5.01 2.70 9.84
N SER A 65 5.78 2.09 8.93
CA SER A 65 7.06 2.67 8.49
C SER A 65 6.95 3.54 7.25
N ASP A 66 5.92 3.34 6.43
CA ASP A 66 5.86 3.93 5.09
C ASP A 66 4.70 4.90 5.00
N ILE A 67 3.47 4.39 5.18
CA ILE A 67 2.26 5.16 4.91
C ILE A 67 2.02 6.25 5.95
N PHE A 68 1.99 5.88 7.24
CA PHE A 68 1.78 6.86 8.31
C PHE A 68 2.86 7.95 8.31
N PRO A 69 4.17 7.64 8.29
CA PRO A 69 5.19 8.68 8.37
C PRO A 69 5.24 9.56 7.11
N ALA A 70 5.07 8.99 5.91
CA ALA A 70 5.08 9.78 4.66
C ALA A 70 3.91 10.77 4.63
N ARG A 71 2.73 10.32 5.05
CA ARG A 71 1.54 11.18 5.15
C ARG A 71 1.66 12.21 6.26
N HIS A 72 2.09 11.80 7.45
CA HIS A 72 2.05 12.63 8.65
C HIS A 72 3.19 13.64 8.73
N TYR A 73 4.42 13.25 8.41
CA TYR A 73 5.59 14.12 8.53
C TYR A 73 5.94 14.86 7.25
N SER A 74 5.61 14.31 6.09
CA SER A 74 5.96 14.91 4.78
C SER A 74 4.75 15.36 3.96
N ASN A 75 3.52 15.07 4.42
CA ASN A 75 2.28 15.36 3.70
C ASN A 75 2.27 14.86 2.25
N TRP A 76 2.98 13.77 1.98
CA TRP A 76 3.02 13.15 0.66
C TRP A 76 1.69 12.44 0.37
N GLU A 77 1.42 12.25 -0.92
CA GLU A 77 0.37 11.32 -1.35
C GLU A 77 0.90 9.90 -1.17
N THR A 78 0.07 8.99 -0.68
CA THR A 78 0.51 7.64 -0.28
C THR A 78 -0.32 6.57 -0.96
N VAL A 79 0.34 5.58 -1.54
CA VAL A 79 -0.29 4.40 -2.12
C VAL A 79 0.07 3.21 -1.25
N PHE A 80 -0.94 2.66 -0.59
CA PHE A 80 -0.75 1.51 0.27
C PHE A 80 -0.89 0.22 -0.54
N ILE A 81 0.18 -0.55 -0.61
CA ILE A 81 0.19 -1.88 -1.23
C ILE A 81 -0.29 -2.87 -0.18
N LEU A 82 -1.46 -3.45 -0.41
CA LEU A 82 -2.16 -4.29 0.55
C LEU A 82 -2.66 -5.57 -0.13
N GLU A 83 -1.87 -6.63 -0.02
CA GLU A 83 -2.13 -7.92 -0.66
C GLU A 83 -3.44 -8.58 -0.20
N GLU A 84 -3.94 -8.24 0.99
CA GLU A 84 -5.23 -8.69 1.52
C GLU A 84 -6.42 -8.25 0.65
N LEU A 85 -6.23 -7.30 -0.27
CA LEU A 85 -7.23 -6.95 -1.29
C LEU A 85 -7.44 -8.07 -2.32
N LEU A 86 -6.44 -8.91 -2.59
CA LEU A 86 -6.54 -10.01 -3.57
C LEU A 86 -7.45 -11.15 -3.10
N GLY A 87 -7.49 -11.40 -1.79
CA GLY A 87 -8.25 -12.54 -1.24
C GLY A 87 -9.75 -12.38 -1.22
N ASP A 88 -10.18 -11.19 -1.58
CA ASP A 88 -11.56 -10.78 -1.67
C ASP A 88 -12.08 -10.80 -3.12
N GLU A 89 -11.19 -10.96 -4.09
CA GLU A 89 -11.56 -11.30 -5.45
C GLU A 89 -12.06 -12.76 -5.47
N GLY A 90 -13.38 -12.92 -5.45
CA GLY A 90 -13.98 -14.24 -5.63
C GLY A 90 -13.57 -14.82 -6.97
N THR A 91 -12.72 -15.84 -6.92
CA THR A 91 -12.45 -16.79 -7.99
C THR A 91 -12.46 -16.18 -9.40
N VAL A 92 -11.41 -15.45 -9.77
CA VAL A 92 -11.08 -15.30 -11.18
C VAL A 92 -10.20 -16.50 -11.57
N PRO A 93 -10.66 -17.45 -12.41
CA PRO A 93 -9.75 -18.41 -12.99
C PRO A 93 -9.04 -17.69 -14.14
N ALA A 94 -7.86 -17.15 -13.91
CA ALA A 94 -7.01 -16.73 -15.02
C ALA A 94 -6.47 -18.00 -15.71
N LYS A 95 -7.19 -18.44 -16.75
CA LYS A 95 -6.63 -19.31 -17.79
C LYS A 95 -5.46 -18.59 -18.44
N ALA A 96 -4.28 -19.14 -18.23
CA ALA A 96 -3.19 -19.33 -19.18
C ALA A 96 -2.87 -18.17 -20.14
N GLU A 97 -1.78 -17.47 -19.85
CA GLU A 97 -0.77 -17.21 -20.87
C GLU A 97 0.54 -17.85 -20.41
N SER A 98 1.07 -18.70 -21.28
CA SER A 98 2.26 -19.52 -21.05
C SER A 98 3.52 -18.67 -21.13
N GLU A 99 4.19 -18.45 -20.00
CA GLU A 99 5.57 -17.97 -19.98
C GLU A 99 6.55 -19.08 -20.40
N PRO A 100 7.72 -18.74 -20.97
CA PRO A 100 8.71 -19.72 -21.42
C PRO A 100 9.23 -20.53 -20.23
N LEU A 101 9.46 -21.83 -20.44
CA LEU A 101 10.01 -22.76 -19.46
C LEU A 101 11.42 -22.35 -19.01
N GLU A 102 11.51 -21.45 -18.04
CA GLU A 102 12.71 -21.23 -17.27
C GLU A 102 12.85 -22.30 -16.18
N LYS A 103 14.10 -22.54 -15.81
CA LYS A 103 14.61 -23.75 -15.18
C LYS A 103 14.03 -23.95 -13.78
N LYS A 104 13.00 -24.79 -13.68
CA LYS A 104 12.31 -25.18 -12.44
C LYS A 104 13.29 -25.53 -11.30
N GLY A 105 13.30 -24.69 -10.26
CA GLY A 105 13.86 -25.03 -8.95
C GLY A 105 12.96 -26.03 -8.23
N ARG A 106 13.50 -26.86 -7.33
CA ARG A 106 12.80 -27.98 -6.65
C ARG A 106 11.69 -27.56 -5.65
N TYR A 107 11.14 -26.35 -5.76
CA TYR A 107 10.12 -25.82 -4.85
C TYR A 107 8.81 -25.38 -5.54
N GLU A 108 8.61 -25.65 -6.84
CA GLU A 108 7.36 -25.35 -7.56
C GLU A 108 6.41 -26.56 -7.57
N GLY A 109 6.12 -27.12 -6.39
CA GLY A 109 5.30 -28.32 -6.22
C GLY A 109 4.02 -28.14 -5.42
N ASP A 110 3.78 -26.96 -4.85
CA ASP A 110 2.50 -26.64 -4.21
C ASP A 110 1.87 -25.52 -5.03
N GLN A 111 0.67 -25.80 -5.56
CA GLN A 111 -0.16 -24.78 -6.19
C GLN A 111 -0.23 -23.60 -5.20
N LEU A 112 0.07 -22.38 -5.66
CA LEU A 112 -0.17 -21.16 -4.88
C LEU A 112 -1.64 -21.14 -4.45
N LYS A 113 -1.94 -21.72 -3.29
CA LYS A 113 -3.19 -21.52 -2.59
C LYS A 113 -3.15 -20.07 -2.19
N VAL A 114 -3.83 -19.24 -2.97
CA VAL A 114 -4.01 -17.81 -2.76
C VAL A 114 -4.25 -17.58 -1.25
N PRO A 115 -3.26 -17.06 -0.49
CA PRO A 115 -3.29 -17.09 0.98
C PRO A 115 -4.22 -16.04 1.58
N TYR A 116 -4.87 -15.23 0.74
CA TYR A 116 -5.50 -13.98 1.12
C TYR A 116 -6.94 -14.12 1.65
N PHE A 117 -7.44 -15.35 1.83
CA PHE A 117 -8.77 -15.58 2.42
C PHE A 117 -8.84 -15.07 3.86
N VAL A 118 -10.04 -14.66 4.27
CA VAL A 118 -10.37 -14.30 5.67
C VAL A 118 -9.83 -15.38 6.62
N SER A 119 -8.99 -14.96 7.58
CA SER A 119 -8.36 -15.87 8.52
C SER A 119 -9.41 -16.58 9.37
N LYS A 120 -9.35 -17.92 9.44
CA LYS A 120 -10.24 -18.70 10.32
C LYS A 120 -10.00 -18.42 11.79
N GLN A 121 -8.77 -18.04 12.15
CA GLN A 121 -8.37 -17.79 13.53
C GLN A 121 -8.53 -16.33 13.93
N TRP A 122 -8.18 -15.41 13.02
CA TRP A 122 -8.09 -13.97 13.32
C TRP A 122 -9.19 -13.13 12.65
N GLY A 123 -10.02 -13.74 11.81
CA GLY A 123 -11.10 -13.06 11.11
C GLY A 123 -10.60 -12.21 9.94
N SER A 124 -11.38 -11.17 9.61
CA SER A 124 -11.11 -10.27 8.49
C SER A 124 -10.13 -9.19 8.90
N PHE A 125 -9.22 -8.84 8.00
CA PHE A 125 -8.33 -7.69 8.17
C PHE A 125 -9.09 -6.36 8.24
N PHE A 126 -10.27 -6.28 7.62
CA PHE A 126 -11.01 -5.03 7.43
C PHE A 126 -12.12 -4.82 8.46
N MET A 127 -12.79 -5.89 8.88
CA MET A 127 -13.95 -5.83 9.76
C MET A 127 -13.86 -6.85 10.89
N ASP A 128 -14.32 -6.46 12.07
CA ASP A 128 -14.45 -7.30 13.23
C ASP A 128 -15.94 -7.53 13.57
N ARG A 129 -16.25 -8.68 14.16
CA ARG A 129 -17.60 -9.05 14.60
C ARG A 129 -17.67 -8.95 16.10
N LEU A 130 -18.33 -7.92 16.60
CA LEU A 130 -18.56 -7.78 18.03
C LEU A 130 -19.89 -8.45 18.41
N PRO A 131 -19.88 -9.39 19.37
CA PRO A 131 -21.11 -9.97 19.87
C PRO A 131 -21.95 -8.88 20.52
N GLY A 132 -23.23 -8.82 20.16
CA GLY A 132 -24.19 -7.90 20.77
C GLY A 132 -24.35 -8.21 22.27
N LEU A 133 -24.43 -7.17 23.09
CA LEU A 133 -24.84 -7.33 24.49
C LEU A 133 -26.36 -7.60 24.53
N GLU A 134 -26.78 -8.63 25.27
CA GLU A 134 -28.18 -8.92 25.62
C GLU A 134 -29.18 -8.87 24.44
N ASN A 135 -29.23 -9.94 23.63
CA ASN A 135 -30.17 -10.14 22.51
C ASN A 135 -30.06 -9.15 21.34
N ALA A 136 -29.03 -8.29 21.30
CA ALA A 136 -28.73 -7.45 20.15
C ALA A 136 -28.01 -8.25 19.04
N GLU A 137 -28.27 -7.90 17.78
CA GLU A 137 -27.58 -8.48 16.62
C GLU A 137 -26.06 -8.22 16.66
N GLU A 138 -25.28 -9.11 16.06
CA GLU A 138 -23.83 -8.94 15.90
C GLU A 138 -23.54 -7.62 15.17
N THR A 139 -22.68 -6.78 15.78
CA THR A 139 -22.30 -5.50 15.18
C THR A 139 -21.00 -5.66 14.41
N LEU A 140 -21.04 -5.35 13.11
CA LEU A 140 -19.85 -5.27 12.27
C LEU A 140 -19.16 -3.92 12.47
N VAL A 141 -17.90 -3.94 12.90
CA VAL A 141 -17.10 -2.73 13.11
C VAL A 141 -15.82 -2.76 12.29
N ARG A 142 -15.37 -1.60 11.82
CA ARG A 142 -14.06 -1.49 11.14
C ARG A 142 -12.93 -1.78 12.11
N THR A 143 -12.01 -2.63 11.68
CA THR A 143 -10.76 -2.87 12.41
C THR A 143 -9.94 -1.60 12.52
N TRP A 144 -8.97 -1.60 13.44
CA TRP A 144 -7.97 -0.54 13.52
C TRP A 144 -7.22 -0.38 12.19
N SER A 145 -6.81 -1.49 11.57
CA SER A 145 -6.15 -1.50 10.26
C SER A 145 -6.99 -0.81 9.19
N CYS A 146 -8.27 -1.17 9.06
CA CYS A 146 -9.17 -0.53 8.08
C CYS A 146 -9.29 0.99 8.28
N LYS A 147 -9.41 1.43 9.53
CA LYS A 147 -9.46 2.87 9.84
C LYS A 147 -8.15 3.55 9.44
N CYS A 148 -7.01 2.97 9.77
CA CYS A 148 -5.70 3.52 9.43
C CYS A 148 -5.49 3.64 7.92
N ILE A 149 -5.91 2.64 7.13
CA ILE A 149 -5.84 2.69 5.66
C ILE A 149 -6.54 3.93 5.14
N SER A 150 -7.82 4.11 5.50
CA SER A 150 -8.64 5.23 5.03
C SER A 150 -8.18 6.60 5.56
N THR A 151 -7.44 6.63 6.67
CA THR A 151 -6.97 7.87 7.29
C THR A 151 -5.66 8.35 6.69
N TYR A 152 -4.72 7.43 6.44
CA TYR A 152 -3.34 7.77 6.11
C TYR A 152 -2.96 7.47 4.65
N SER A 153 -3.76 6.68 3.94
CA SER A 153 -3.51 6.35 2.54
C SER A 153 -4.32 7.26 1.62
N THR A 154 -3.78 7.57 0.44
CA THR A 154 -4.53 8.22 -0.63
C THR A 154 -5.39 7.21 -1.39
N ILE A 155 -4.80 6.07 -1.72
CA ILE A 155 -5.45 4.89 -2.29
C ILE A 155 -4.80 3.61 -1.72
N ALA A 156 -5.48 2.49 -1.84
CA ALA A 156 -4.95 1.16 -1.55
C ALA A 156 -5.10 0.26 -2.78
N ILE A 157 -4.04 -0.47 -3.10
CA ILE A 157 -3.95 -1.37 -4.26
C ILE A 157 -3.40 -2.74 -3.84
N PRO A 158 -3.79 -3.84 -4.48
CA PRO A 158 -3.27 -5.17 -4.13
C PRO A 158 -1.79 -5.35 -4.47
N SER A 159 -1.34 -4.76 -5.58
CA SER A 159 0.03 -4.84 -6.07
C SER A 159 0.30 -3.70 -7.07
N LEU A 160 1.56 -3.50 -7.46
CA LEU A 160 1.92 -2.49 -8.47
C LEU A 160 1.42 -2.86 -9.86
N GLU A 161 1.36 -4.15 -10.18
CA GLU A 161 0.89 -4.67 -11.46
C GLU A 161 -0.58 -4.27 -11.71
N ALA A 162 -1.39 -4.20 -10.65
CA ALA A 162 -2.80 -3.82 -10.76
C ALA A 162 -3.02 -2.43 -11.38
N ILE A 163 -2.03 -1.55 -11.31
CA ILE A 163 -2.09 -0.19 -11.87
C ILE A 163 -1.15 0.03 -13.05
N ALA A 164 -0.33 -0.95 -13.42
CA ALA A 164 0.71 -0.80 -14.45
C ALA A 164 0.12 -0.55 -15.84
N ASP A 165 -1.03 -1.16 -16.15
CA ASP A 165 -1.71 -1.05 -17.45
C ASP A 165 -2.66 0.16 -17.54
N LEU A 166 -2.78 0.94 -16.47
CA LEU A 166 -3.64 2.12 -16.47
C LEU A 166 -3.01 3.28 -17.26
N PRO A 167 -3.83 4.11 -17.93
CA PRO A 167 -3.31 5.28 -18.61
C PRO A 167 -2.73 6.28 -17.59
N LEU A 168 -1.74 7.06 -18.02
CA LEU A 168 -1.05 8.03 -17.15
C LEU A 168 -1.97 9.11 -16.58
N ASP A 169 -3.10 9.39 -17.21
CA ASP A 169 -4.12 10.35 -16.78
C ASP A 169 -5.30 9.70 -16.05
N TYR A 170 -5.18 8.41 -15.68
CA TYR A 170 -6.19 7.72 -14.89
C TYR A 170 -6.45 8.44 -13.56
N ARG A 171 -7.73 8.60 -13.22
CA ARG A 171 -8.17 9.30 -12.01
C ARG A 171 -8.72 8.32 -10.99
N PHE A 172 -7.91 8.02 -9.98
CA PHE A 172 -8.34 7.17 -8.89
C PHE A 172 -9.40 7.85 -8.02
N THR A 173 -10.36 7.06 -7.55
CA THR A 173 -11.19 7.44 -6.41
C THR A 173 -10.31 7.38 -5.16
N ARG A 174 -10.34 8.42 -4.34
CA ARG A 174 -9.43 8.58 -3.19
C ARG A 174 -10.16 8.40 -1.87
N PHE A 175 -9.42 7.98 -0.84
CA PHE A 175 -9.91 8.08 0.53
C PHE A 175 -10.10 9.56 0.92
N SER A 176 -11.21 9.86 1.58
CA SER A 176 -11.48 11.18 2.15
C SER A 176 -12.50 11.06 3.29
N SER A 177 -12.59 12.08 4.15
CA SER A 177 -13.61 12.14 5.21
C SER A 177 -15.03 12.23 4.68
N ASN A 178 -15.20 12.68 3.43
CA ASN A 178 -16.49 12.99 2.82
C ASN A 178 -16.92 11.92 1.78
N SER A 179 -16.06 10.96 1.48
CA SER A 179 -16.33 9.91 0.50
C SER A 179 -16.99 8.70 1.16
N SER A 180 -17.51 7.78 0.33
CA SER A 180 -18.03 6.52 0.83
C SER A 180 -16.96 5.72 1.58
N ALA A 181 -17.44 4.88 2.47
CA ALA A 181 -16.73 3.84 3.20
C ALA A 181 -15.79 2.97 2.34
N THR A 182 -16.10 2.85 1.04
CA THR A 182 -15.48 1.96 0.06
C THR A 182 -14.65 2.70 -0.99
N ALA A 183 -14.65 4.03 -0.98
CA ALA A 183 -13.79 4.84 -1.83
C ALA A 183 -12.31 4.60 -1.49
N GLY A 184 -11.40 4.80 -2.45
CA GLY A 184 -9.95 4.70 -2.20
C GLY A 184 -9.36 3.30 -2.40
N TYR A 185 -10.18 2.25 -2.38
CA TYR A 185 -9.74 0.90 -2.73
C TYR A 185 -9.80 0.69 -4.25
N TYR A 186 -8.73 0.14 -4.82
CA TYR A 186 -8.66 -0.20 -6.23
C TYR A 186 -8.05 -1.61 -6.38
N PRO A 187 -8.52 -2.46 -7.31
CA PRO A 187 -9.58 -2.20 -8.30
C PRO A 187 -10.99 -2.15 -7.71
N SER A 188 -11.22 -2.83 -6.58
CA SER A 188 -12.50 -2.86 -5.88
C SER A 188 -12.33 -2.80 -4.36
N PRO A 189 -13.34 -2.34 -3.61
CA PRO A 189 -13.33 -2.42 -2.16
C PRO A 189 -13.45 -3.86 -1.64
N PRO A 190 -12.91 -4.15 -0.45
CA PRO A 190 -13.15 -5.43 0.24
C PRO A 190 -14.66 -5.73 0.42
N ARG A 191 -15.11 -6.97 0.19
CA ARG A 191 -16.49 -7.45 0.35
C ARG A 191 -16.95 -7.30 1.78
N ALA A 192 -16.04 -7.43 2.73
CA ALA A 192 -16.33 -7.15 4.13
C ALA A 192 -16.87 -5.72 4.35
N LEU A 193 -16.57 -4.77 3.45
CA LEU A 193 -17.07 -3.40 3.48
C LEU A 193 -18.30 -3.18 2.59
N LEU A 194 -18.70 -4.16 1.78
CA LEU A 194 -19.90 -4.07 0.95
C LEU A 194 -21.15 -4.38 1.80
N PRO A 195 -22.27 -3.67 1.58
CA PRO A 195 -23.54 -4.02 2.20
C PRO A 195 -24.01 -5.39 1.69
N ASN A 196 -24.55 -6.24 2.58
CA ASN A 196 -25.13 -7.52 2.18
C ASN A 196 -26.27 -7.30 1.18
N GLU A 197 -26.16 -7.89 -0.02
CA GLU A 197 -27.19 -7.82 -1.07
C GLU A 197 -28.53 -8.48 -0.66
N ASP A 198 -28.55 -9.24 0.43
CA ASP A 198 -29.74 -9.93 0.95
C ASP A 198 -30.83 -9.00 1.52
N SER A 199 -30.58 -7.68 1.60
CA SER A 199 -31.56 -6.71 2.11
C SER A 199 -32.46 -6.09 1.02
N VAL A 200 -32.22 -6.39 -0.27
CA VAL A 200 -32.95 -5.74 -1.39
C VAL A 200 -34.07 -6.61 -2.00
N MET A 201 -34.17 -7.89 -1.64
CA MET A 201 -35.27 -8.77 -2.05
C MET A 201 -36.32 -8.96 -0.94
N MET A 202 -36.75 -7.86 -0.31
CA MET A 202 -38.07 -7.81 0.36
C MET A 202 -38.71 -6.46 0.06
N LYS A 203 -39.41 -6.39 -1.06
CA LYS A 203 -40.49 -5.43 -1.32
C LYS A 203 -41.58 -6.09 -2.13
#